data_AF-A0A9D6HPK0-F1
#
_entry.id   AF-A0A9D6HPK0-F1
#
_cell.length_a   1.000
_cell.length_b   1.000
_cell.length_c   1.000
_cell.angle_alpha   90.00
_cell.angle_beta   90.00
_cell.angle_gamma   90.00
#
_symmetry.space_group_name_H-M   'P 1'
#
loop_
_entity.id
_entity.type
_entity.pdbx_description
1 polymer ?
#
loop_
_entity_poly.entity_id
_entity_poly.type
_entity_poly.pdbx_seq_one_letter_code
_entity_poly.pdbx_strand_id
1 'polypeptide(L)'
;MKGLFRMPADFADRSGKLHEAFLLGEVRHEDQGYSKALRDMGAREDGYLPFRKALELAKQFQPLDPETKKPQDPANPWKAFPNALRIAIADALGLTETKDLDRLHYYTTVGSPFDAFHGVDCVIELEGRTPKEEARLATFDVTANPDPEAKENAKANVIVRGLHDENSPEFLKDVDEIAAQAAPFIGGPRRAA
;
A
#
# COMPACT_ATOMS: atom_id res chain seq x y z
N MET A 1 39.37 -14.84 12.20
CA MET A 1 38.80 -14.03 11.10
C MET A 1 37.30 -14.24 11.11
N LYS A 2 36.51 -13.18 11.34
CA LYS A 2 35.04 -13.26 11.31
C LYS A 2 34.62 -13.35 9.84
N GLY A 3 34.14 -14.52 9.42
CA GLY A 3 33.42 -14.63 8.16
C GLY A 3 32.12 -13.86 8.29
N LEU A 4 31.99 -12.72 7.59
CA LEU A 4 30.71 -12.08 7.39
C LEU A 4 29.82 -13.09 6.66
N PHE A 5 28.87 -13.67 7.37
CA PHE A 5 27.80 -14.44 6.75
C PHE A 5 26.99 -13.45 5.89
N ARG A 6 27.31 -13.38 4.60
CA ARG A 6 26.47 -12.69 3.63
C ARG A 6 25.25 -13.56 3.45
N MET A 7 24.11 -13.08 3.95
CA MET A 7 22.84 -13.70 3.56
C MET A 7 22.73 -13.63 2.03
N PRO A 8 22.39 -14.74 1.36
CA PRO A 8 22.24 -14.72 -0.08
C PRO A 8 21.10 -13.75 -0.46
N ALA A 9 21.27 -13.04 -1.56
CA ALA A 9 20.40 -11.92 -1.95
C ALA A 9 18.94 -12.36 -2.09
N ASP A 10 18.70 -13.61 -2.51
CA ASP A 10 17.38 -14.23 -2.60
C ASP A 10 16.68 -14.37 -1.24
N PHE A 11 17.42 -14.60 -0.15
CA PHE A 11 16.86 -14.68 1.19
C PHE A 11 16.50 -13.30 1.72
N ALA A 12 17.34 -12.29 1.48
CA ALA A 12 17.03 -10.91 1.85
C ALA A 12 15.80 -10.39 1.09
N ASP A 13 15.73 -10.63 -0.22
CA ASP A 13 14.58 -10.26 -1.05
C ASP A 13 13.30 -10.99 -0.62
N ARG A 14 13.39 -12.29 -0.31
CA ARG A 14 12.26 -13.05 0.26
C ARG A 14 11.85 -12.54 1.64
N SER A 15 12.81 -12.16 2.49
CA SER A 15 12.52 -11.60 3.81
C SER A 15 11.84 -10.23 3.71
N GLY A 16 12.20 -9.41 2.72
CA GLY A 16 11.53 -8.14 2.41
C GLY A 16 10.08 -8.36 1.97
N LYS A 17 9.86 -9.25 1.00
CA LYS A 17 8.50 -9.58 0.51
C LYS A 17 7.62 -10.20 1.60
N LEU A 18 8.18 -11.05 2.46
CA LEU A 18 7.46 -11.59 3.62
C LEU A 18 7.13 -10.50 4.65
N HIS A 19 8.03 -9.53 4.86
CA HIS A 19 7.79 -8.40 5.74
C HIS A 19 6.66 -7.51 5.20
N GLU A 20 6.68 -7.17 3.90
CA GLU A 20 5.62 -6.43 3.22
C GLU A 20 4.26 -7.14 3.37
N ALA A 21 4.19 -8.44 3.06
CA ALA A 21 2.95 -9.21 3.20
C ALA A 21 2.48 -9.31 4.66
N PHE A 22 3.40 -9.42 5.62
CA PHE A 22 3.07 -9.41 7.05
C PHE A 22 2.50 -8.06 7.50
N LEU A 23 3.08 -6.96 7.06
CA LEU A 23 2.66 -5.62 7.45
C LEU A 23 1.37 -5.15 6.74
N LEU A 24 1.29 -5.41 5.43
CA LEU A 24 0.28 -4.83 4.54
C LEU A 24 -0.80 -5.82 4.12
N GLY A 25 -0.51 -7.13 4.21
CA GLY A 25 -1.31 -8.15 3.55
C GLY A 25 -0.93 -8.28 2.08
N GLU A 26 -1.40 -9.34 1.44
CA GLU A 26 -1.03 -9.69 0.07
C GLU A 26 -2.28 -9.92 -0.78
N VAL A 27 -2.26 -9.47 -2.03
CA VAL A 27 -3.40 -9.73 -2.91
C VAL A 27 -3.61 -11.23 -3.12
N ARG A 28 -4.86 -11.63 -3.33
CA ARG A 28 -5.28 -13.03 -3.55
C ARG A 28 -4.93 -13.47 -4.97
N HIS A 29 -3.64 -13.48 -5.31
CA HIS A 29 -3.19 -13.87 -6.65
C HIS A 29 -3.39 -15.36 -6.94
N GLU A 30 -3.56 -16.18 -5.89
CA GLU A 30 -3.88 -17.61 -6.00
C GLU A 30 -5.36 -17.90 -6.32
N ASP A 31 -6.24 -16.89 -6.26
CA ASP A 31 -7.65 -17.05 -6.62
C ASP A 31 -7.79 -17.50 -8.08
N GLN A 32 -8.67 -18.47 -8.33
CA GLN A 32 -8.94 -18.98 -9.69
C GLN A 32 -9.37 -17.88 -10.68
N GLY A 33 -9.98 -16.79 -10.18
CA GLY A 33 -10.38 -15.64 -10.98
C GLY A 33 -9.25 -14.69 -11.36
N TYR A 34 -8.11 -14.73 -10.65
CA TYR A 34 -7.05 -13.74 -10.77
C TYR A 34 -6.40 -13.77 -12.16
N SER A 35 -5.91 -14.94 -12.59
CA SER A 35 -5.26 -15.06 -13.90
C SER A 35 -6.21 -14.75 -15.06
N LYS A 36 -7.51 -14.99 -14.89
CA LYS A 36 -8.52 -14.62 -15.89
C LYS A 36 -8.67 -13.10 -15.95
N ALA A 37 -8.87 -12.44 -14.81
CA ALA A 37 -8.99 -10.98 -14.74
C ALA A 37 -7.74 -10.27 -15.29
N LEU A 38 -6.55 -10.76 -14.94
CA LEU A 38 -5.27 -10.28 -15.46
C LEU A 38 -5.23 -10.32 -16.99
N ARG A 39 -5.61 -11.46 -17.59
CA ARG A 39 -5.68 -11.60 -19.06
C ARG A 39 -6.75 -10.72 -19.69
N ASP A 40 -7.95 -10.65 -19.12
CA ASP A 40 -9.06 -9.84 -19.64
C ASP A 40 -8.75 -8.34 -19.62
N MET A 41 -7.94 -7.90 -18.66
CA MET A 41 -7.42 -6.53 -18.61
C MET A 41 -6.34 -6.24 -19.66
N GLY A 42 -5.89 -7.25 -20.42
CA GLY A 42 -4.91 -7.12 -21.48
C GLY A 42 -3.48 -7.06 -20.97
N ALA A 43 -3.16 -7.86 -19.94
CA ALA A 43 -1.79 -8.01 -19.48
C ALA A 43 -0.88 -8.51 -20.61
N ARG A 44 0.35 -8.00 -20.63
CA ARG A 44 1.42 -8.53 -21.49
C ARG A 44 1.84 -9.93 -21.04
N GLU A 45 2.65 -10.61 -21.85
CA GLU A 45 3.17 -11.96 -21.53
C GLU A 45 3.99 -11.99 -20.23
N ASP A 46 4.63 -10.88 -19.87
CA ASP A 46 5.37 -10.71 -18.62
C ASP A 46 4.46 -10.39 -17.41
N GLY A 47 3.14 -10.25 -17.62
CA GLY A 47 2.17 -9.89 -16.58
C GLY A 47 2.01 -8.38 -16.38
N TYR A 48 2.69 -7.54 -17.15
CA TYR A 48 2.58 -6.08 -17.03
C TYR A 48 1.16 -5.59 -17.36
N LEU A 49 0.68 -4.67 -16.52
CA LEU A 49 -0.51 -3.85 -16.76
C LEU A 49 -0.18 -2.35 -16.62
N PRO A 50 -0.79 -1.47 -17.44
CA PRO A 50 -0.74 -0.03 -17.21
C PRO A 50 -1.29 0.35 -15.83
N PHE A 51 -0.76 1.43 -15.25
CA PHE A 51 -1.00 1.89 -13.88
C PHE A 51 -2.45 1.71 -13.39
N ARG A 52 -3.42 2.30 -14.11
CA ARG A 52 -4.84 2.27 -13.72
C ARG A 52 -5.39 0.83 -13.65
N LYS A 53 -5.09 0.00 -14.64
CA LYS A 53 -5.54 -1.39 -14.69
C LYS A 53 -4.87 -2.26 -13.64
N ALA A 54 -3.57 -2.03 -13.39
CA ALA A 54 -2.83 -2.72 -12.36
C ALA A 54 -3.41 -2.43 -10.96
N LEU A 55 -3.74 -1.16 -10.69
CA LEU A 55 -4.42 -0.76 -9.45
C LEU A 55 -5.83 -1.36 -9.35
N GLU A 56 -6.63 -1.30 -10.43
CA GLU A 56 -7.96 -1.91 -10.47
C GLU A 56 -7.91 -3.42 -10.17
N LEU A 57 -6.94 -4.14 -10.74
CA LEU A 57 -6.74 -5.55 -10.46
C LEU A 57 -6.42 -5.78 -8.97
N ALA A 58 -5.51 -4.99 -8.39
CA ALA A 58 -5.17 -5.11 -6.97
C ALA A 58 -6.41 -4.89 -6.08
N LYS A 59 -7.23 -3.87 -6.37
CA LYS A 59 -8.48 -3.59 -5.63
C LYS A 59 -9.48 -4.75 -5.72
N GLN A 60 -9.56 -5.45 -6.86
CA GLN A 60 -10.47 -6.58 -7.04
C GLN A 60 -10.08 -7.80 -6.19
N PHE A 61 -8.79 -7.98 -5.90
CA PHE A 61 -8.26 -9.17 -5.24
C PHE A 61 -7.61 -8.86 -3.89
N GLN A 62 -8.17 -7.91 -3.12
CA GLN A 62 -7.72 -7.64 -1.74
C GLN A 62 -7.74 -8.92 -0.88
N PRO A 63 -6.83 -9.04 0.12
CA PRO A 63 -6.72 -10.23 0.97
C PRO A 63 -8.03 -10.54 1.69
N LEU A 64 -8.20 -11.79 2.13
CA LEU A 64 -9.32 -12.16 2.99
C LEU A 64 -9.03 -11.81 4.44
N ASP A 65 -10.00 -11.20 5.09
CA ASP A 65 -9.98 -10.99 6.52
C ASP A 65 -9.95 -12.36 7.25
N PRO A 66 -9.01 -12.56 8.19
CA PRO A 66 -8.81 -13.85 8.84
C PRO A 66 -10.01 -14.28 9.68
N GLU A 67 -10.81 -13.35 10.20
CA GLU A 67 -11.99 -13.62 11.02
C GLU A 67 -13.23 -13.80 10.16
N THR A 68 -13.51 -12.86 9.26
CA THR A 68 -14.76 -12.85 8.49
C THR A 68 -14.71 -13.70 7.23
N LYS A 69 -13.51 -14.05 6.75
CA LYS A 69 -13.24 -14.73 5.47
C LYS A 69 -13.78 -13.99 4.25
N LYS A 70 -14.13 -12.71 4.38
CA LYS A 70 -14.52 -11.83 3.28
C LYS A 70 -13.30 -11.02 2.80
N PRO A 71 -13.32 -10.49 1.56
CA PRO A 71 -12.32 -9.52 1.14
C PRO A 71 -12.23 -8.37 2.14
N GLN A 72 -11.02 -7.89 2.41
CA GLN A 72 -10.75 -6.77 3.30
C GLN A 72 -11.68 -5.59 3.00
N ASP A 73 -12.28 -5.03 4.04
CA ASP A 73 -12.94 -3.74 3.94
C ASP A 73 -11.87 -2.65 3.79
N PRO A 74 -11.81 -1.92 2.66
CA PRO A 74 -10.81 -0.89 2.47
C PRO A 74 -10.99 0.31 3.40
N ALA A 75 -12.21 0.56 3.90
CA ALA A 75 -12.48 1.59 4.91
C ALA A 75 -12.18 1.10 6.33
N ASN A 76 -11.91 -0.19 6.53
CA ASN A 76 -11.56 -0.75 7.83
C ASN A 76 -10.58 -1.93 7.69
N PRO A 77 -9.33 -1.69 7.28
CA PRO A 77 -8.35 -2.75 7.16
C PRO A 77 -8.05 -3.37 8.53
N TRP A 78 -7.94 -4.70 8.61
CA TRP A 78 -7.74 -5.40 9.89
C TRP A 78 -6.31 -5.33 10.41
N LYS A 79 -5.33 -5.05 9.55
CA LYS A 79 -3.92 -4.95 9.96
C LYS A 79 -3.67 -3.63 10.68
N ALA A 80 -2.90 -3.68 11.77
CA ALA A 80 -2.67 -2.52 12.64
C ALA A 80 -2.08 -1.33 11.89
N PHE A 81 -1.01 -1.52 11.11
CA PHE A 81 -0.36 -0.43 10.39
C PHE A 81 -1.25 0.22 9.32
N PRO A 82 -1.86 -0.52 8.36
CA PRO A 82 -2.83 0.06 7.43
C PRO A 82 -3.98 0.81 8.10
N ASN A 83 -4.50 0.28 9.21
CA ASN A 83 -5.60 0.91 9.95
C ASN A 83 -5.17 2.24 10.58
N ALA A 84 -4.06 2.21 11.34
CA ALA A 84 -3.49 3.39 11.97
C ALA A 84 -3.11 4.46 10.95
N LEU A 85 -2.47 4.06 9.84
CA LEU A 85 -2.08 4.98 8.76
C LEU A 85 -3.28 5.67 8.13
N ARG A 86 -4.35 4.92 7.86
CA ARG A 86 -5.59 5.51 7.32
C ARG A 86 -6.18 6.54 8.29
N ILE A 87 -6.24 6.23 9.58
CA ILE A 87 -6.76 7.14 10.61
C ILE A 87 -5.88 8.40 10.71
N ALA A 88 -4.57 8.23 10.80
CA ALA A 88 -3.63 9.36 10.90
C ALA A 88 -3.69 10.27 9.66
N ILE A 89 -3.88 9.70 8.46
CA ILE A 89 -4.10 10.50 7.24
C ILE A 89 -5.42 11.26 7.32
N ALA A 90 -6.49 10.64 7.80
CA ALA A 90 -7.77 11.33 7.99
C ALA A 90 -7.64 12.52 8.95
N ASP A 91 -6.93 12.33 10.07
CA ASP A 91 -6.65 13.38 11.05
C ASP A 91 -5.80 14.51 10.44
N ALA A 92 -4.74 14.17 9.71
CA ALA A 92 -3.89 15.14 9.02
C ALA A 92 -4.65 15.97 7.96
N LEU A 93 -5.68 15.38 7.36
CA LEU A 93 -6.56 16.05 6.39
C LEU A 93 -7.75 16.76 7.04
N GLY A 94 -7.95 16.63 8.35
CA GLY A 94 -9.09 17.19 9.09
C GLY A 94 -10.43 16.54 8.73
N LEU A 95 -10.44 15.26 8.34
CA LEU A 95 -11.64 14.51 8.01
C LEU A 95 -12.31 13.99 9.29
N THR A 96 -13.21 14.77 9.87
CA THR A 96 -13.85 14.45 11.16
C THR A 96 -15.21 13.76 11.05
N GLU A 97 -15.84 13.78 9.88
CA GLU A 97 -17.16 13.21 9.68
C GLU A 97 -17.07 11.75 9.22
N THR A 98 -17.95 10.87 9.70
CA THR A 98 -18.01 9.45 9.30
C THR A 98 -18.06 9.29 7.78
N LYS A 99 -18.85 10.12 7.09
CA LYS A 99 -18.96 10.09 5.62
C LYS A 99 -17.65 10.42 4.89
N ASP A 100 -16.76 11.21 5.51
CA ASP A 100 -15.45 11.52 4.94
C ASP A 100 -14.45 10.39 5.23
N LEU A 101 -14.55 9.76 6.41
CA LEU A 101 -13.75 8.58 6.78
C LEU A 101 -14.09 7.35 5.92
N ASP A 102 -15.36 7.16 5.59
CA ASP A 102 -15.84 6.06 4.75
C ASP A 102 -15.34 6.16 3.30
N ARG A 103 -14.91 7.36 2.86
CA ARG A 103 -14.34 7.61 1.53
C ARG A 103 -12.83 7.42 1.48
N LEU A 104 -12.19 7.23 2.62
CA LEU A 104 -10.75 7.00 2.71
C LEU A 104 -10.50 5.49 2.76
N HIS A 105 -9.90 4.98 1.69
CA HIS A 105 -9.74 3.57 1.42
C HIS A 105 -8.27 3.18 1.44
N TYR A 106 -7.97 2.05 2.07
CA TYR A 106 -6.68 1.38 1.99
C TYR A 106 -6.75 0.17 1.06
N TYR A 107 -5.71 0.01 0.23
CA TYR A 107 -5.52 -1.17 -0.60
C TYR A 107 -4.06 -1.63 -0.55
N THR A 108 -3.83 -2.91 -0.24
CA THR A 108 -2.52 -3.53 -0.50
C THR A 108 -2.38 -3.86 -1.97
N THR A 109 -1.17 -3.74 -2.49
CA THR A 109 -0.80 -4.11 -3.85
C THR A 109 0.34 -5.14 -3.89
N VAL A 110 0.85 -5.55 -2.73
CA VAL A 110 1.86 -6.61 -2.58
C VAL A 110 1.44 -7.86 -3.35
N GLY A 111 2.33 -8.37 -4.20
CA GLY A 111 2.09 -9.57 -5.01
C GLY A 111 1.26 -9.33 -6.28
N SER A 112 0.94 -8.07 -6.62
CA SER A 112 0.24 -7.71 -7.85
C SER A 112 1.19 -7.17 -8.93
N PRO A 113 0.75 -7.07 -10.21
CA PRO A 113 1.46 -6.29 -11.22
C PRO A 113 1.73 -4.83 -10.81
N PHE A 114 0.93 -4.26 -9.90
CA PHE A 114 1.16 -2.89 -9.44
C PHE A 114 2.42 -2.81 -8.57
N ASP A 115 2.60 -3.74 -7.65
CA ASP A 115 3.86 -3.94 -6.91
C ASP A 115 5.01 -4.23 -7.88
N ALA A 116 4.91 -5.30 -8.66
CA ALA A 116 6.02 -5.80 -9.48
C ALA A 116 6.53 -4.80 -10.54
N PHE A 117 5.65 -4.00 -11.15
CA PHE A 117 6.04 -3.13 -12.27
C PHE A 117 6.01 -1.63 -11.94
N HIS A 118 5.21 -1.23 -10.94
CA HIS A 118 5.08 0.17 -10.52
C HIS A 118 5.77 0.46 -9.19
N GLY A 119 6.26 -0.55 -8.47
CA GLY A 119 7.05 -0.37 -7.25
C GLY A 119 6.24 0.29 -6.14
N VAL A 120 4.99 -0.17 -5.98
CA VAL A 120 4.04 0.33 -4.98
C VAL A 120 3.49 -0.86 -4.22
N ASP A 121 3.64 -0.85 -2.90
CA ASP A 121 3.21 -1.93 -2.01
C ASP A 121 1.82 -1.70 -1.44
N CYS A 122 1.40 -0.44 -1.28
CA CYS A 122 0.03 -0.11 -0.95
C CYS A 122 -0.39 1.29 -1.42
N VAL A 123 -1.69 1.55 -1.37
CA VAL A 123 -2.32 2.81 -1.75
C VAL A 123 -3.33 3.23 -0.69
N ILE A 124 -3.32 4.51 -0.35
CA ILE A 124 -4.43 5.18 0.33
C ILE A 124 -5.14 6.06 -0.69
N GLU A 125 -6.44 5.86 -0.87
CA GLU A 125 -7.26 6.58 -1.83
C GLU A 125 -8.40 7.31 -1.10
N LEU A 126 -8.57 8.59 -1.39
CA LEU A 126 -9.73 9.38 -0.99
C LEU A 126 -10.67 9.52 -2.19
N GLU A 127 -11.83 8.87 -2.12
CA GLU A 127 -12.87 8.97 -3.12
C GLU A 127 -13.41 10.41 -3.20
N GLY A 128 -13.78 10.85 -4.41
CA GLY A 128 -14.45 12.14 -4.63
C GLY A 128 -15.78 12.23 -3.87
N ARG A 129 -16.27 13.45 -3.61
CA ARG A 129 -17.60 13.66 -2.99
C ARG A 129 -18.74 13.35 -3.95
N THR A 130 -18.44 13.37 -5.25
CA THR A 130 -19.40 13.10 -6.32
C THR A 130 -18.75 12.20 -7.36
N PRO A 131 -19.53 11.47 -8.18
CA PRO A 131 -18.98 10.63 -9.25
C PRO A 131 -18.16 11.38 -10.31
N LYS A 132 -18.25 12.71 -10.36
CA LYS A 132 -17.48 13.56 -11.28
C LYS A 132 -16.13 13.98 -10.69
N GLU A 133 -15.95 13.85 -9.38
CA GLU A 133 -14.69 14.15 -8.71
C GLU A 133 -13.81 12.91 -8.75
N GLU A 134 -12.66 13.01 -9.41
CA GLU A 134 -11.71 11.89 -9.40
C GLU A 134 -11.15 11.67 -8.00
N ALA A 135 -10.95 10.39 -7.67
CA ALA A 135 -10.27 10.01 -6.45
C ALA A 135 -8.84 10.56 -6.43
N ARG A 136 -8.37 10.91 -5.23
CA ARG A 136 -7.00 11.34 -4.96
C ARG A 136 -6.30 10.23 -4.19
N LEU A 137 -5.04 9.96 -4.50
CA LEU A 137 -4.34 8.84 -3.90
C LEU A 137 -2.91 9.20 -3.51
N ALA A 138 -2.42 8.51 -2.48
CA ALA A 138 -1.00 8.40 -2.14
C ALA A 138 -0.56 6.94 -2.31
N THR A 139 0.58 6.73 -2.97
CA THR A 139 1.22 5.43 -3.11
C THR A 139 2.38 5.28 -2.13
N PHE A 140 2.56 4.07 -1.61
CA PHE A 140 3.57 3.77 -0.60
C PHE A 140 4.43 2.58 -1.04
N ASP A 141 5.71 2.63 -0.68
CA ASP A 141 6.67 1.54 -0.84
C ASP A 141 7.36 1.34 0.51
N VAL A 142 7.33 0.12 1.03
CA VAL A 142 7.82 -0.23 2.37
C VAL A 142 9.19 -0.87 2.20
N THR A 143 10.14 -0.46 3.05
CA THR A 143 11.46 -1.10 3.07
C THR A 143 11.94 -1.36 4.48
N ALA A 144 12.47 -2.56 4.68
CA ALA A 144 13.19 -2.92 5.89
C ALA A 144 14.60 -2.30 5.95
N ASN A 145 15.08 -1.68 4.87
CA ASN A 145 16.37 -1.01 4.85
C ASN A 145 16.25 0.39 5.49
N PRO A 146 16.90 0.67 6.63
CA PRO A 146 16.83 1.97 7.27
C PRO A 146 17.65 3.04 6.55
N ASP A 147 18.48 2.68 5.56
CA ASP A 147 19.29 3.62 4.80
C ASP A 147 18.41 4.67 4.07
N PRO A 148 18.61 5.97 4.33
CA PRO A 148 17.89 7.04 3.62
C PRO A 148 18.08 7.01 2.10
N GLU A 149 19.22 6.54 1.61
CA GLU A 149 19.54 6.42 0.18
C GLU A 149 18.88 5.18 -0.45
N ALA A 150 18.38 4.24 0.37
CA ALA A 150 17.60 3.14 -0.15
C ALA A 150 16.34 3.68 -0.81
N LYS A 151 16.04 3.18 -2.03
CA LYS A 151 14.84 3.55 -2.80
C LYS A 151 14.82 5.03 -3.26
N GLU A 152 15.98 5.67 -3.48
CA GLU A 152 16.06 7.03 -4.06
C GLU A 152 15.30 7.21 -5.40
N ASN A 153 15.22 6.14 -6.21
CA ASN A 153 14.48 6.15 -7.48
C ASN A 153 13.09 5.54 -7.37
N ALA A 154 12.52 5.48 -6.17
CA ALA A 154 11.18 4.93 -5.99
C ALA A 154 10.13 5.76 -6.71
N LYS A 155 9.15 5.05 -7.25
CA LYS A 155 8.01 5.62 -7.97
C LYS A 155 6.86 5.99 -7.03
N ALA A 156 6.89 5.48 -5.79
CA ALA A 156 5.88 5.75 -4.78
C ALA A 156 5.98 7.19 -4.26
N ASN A 157 4.85 7.72 -3.77
CA ASN A 157 4.80 9.06 -3.19
C ASN A 157 5.52 9.13 -1.83
N VAL A 158 5.40 8.06 -1.05
CA VAL A 158 5.96 7.97 0.31
C VAL A 158 6.72 6.66 0.44
N ILE A 159 7.90 6.70 1.05
CA ILE A 159 8.69 5.51 1.37
C ILE A 159 8.65 5.30 2.87
N VAL A 160 8.12 4.16 3.29
CA VAL A 160 8.02 3.79 4.70
C VAL A 160 9.31 3.09 5.11
N ARG A 161 10.01 3.69 6.07
CA ARG A 161 11.28 3.17 6.63
C ARG A 161 11.18 3.11 8.13
N GLY A 162 11.88 2.13 8.73
CA GLY A 162 12.15 2.14 10.17
C GLY A 162 10.90 2.15 11.05
N LEU A 163 9.83 1.48 10.62
CA LEU A 163 8.61 1.35 11.39
C LEU A 163 8.88 0.51 12.65
N HIS A 164 8.61 1.09 13.82
CA HIS A 164 8.69 0.37 15.09
C HIS A 164 7.60 -0.70 15.18
N ASP A 165 7.81 -1.66 16.10
CA ASP A 165 6.81 -2.71 16.37
C ASP A 165 5.47 -2.09 16.79
N GLU A 166 4.35 -2.71 16.39
CA GLU A 166 3.00 -2.20 16.69
C GLU A 166 2.70 -2.04 18.19
N ASN A 167 3.44 -2.75 19.05
CA ASN A 167 3.31 -2.63 20.51
C ASN A 167 4.27 -1.58 21.12
N SER A 168 5.12 -0.94 20.31
CA SER A 168 6.05 0.11 20.74
C SER A 168 5.31 1.43 20.94
N PRO A 169 5.65 2.23 21.98
CA PRO A 169 5.05 3.55 22.15
C PRO A 169 5.39 4.53 21.01
N GLU A 170 6.44 4.26 20.23
CA GLU A 170 6.86 5.04 19.07
C GLU A 170 6.07 4.73 17.80
N PHE A 171 5.37 3.60 17.72
CA PHE A 171 4.69 3.15 16.50
C PHE A 171 3.73 4.20 15.93
N LEU A 172 2.86 4.76 16.78
CA LEU A 172 1.90 5.77 16.36
C LEU A 172 2.60 7.07 15.90
N LYS A 173 3.74 7.40 16.49
CA LYS A 173 4.54 8.54 16.06
C LYS A 173 5.10 8.32 14.65
N ASP A 174 5.61 7.13 14.35
CA ASP A 174 6.05 6.79 12.99
C ASP A 174 4.88 6.90 12.00
N VAL A 175 3.70 6.38 12.38
CA VAL A 175 2.50 6.44 11.55
C VAL A 175 2.09 7.89 11.27
N ASP A 176 2.11 8.77 12.27
CA ASP A 176 1.80 10.19 12.10
C ASP A 176 2.81 10.89 11.17
N GLU A 177 4.10 10.58 11.29
CA GLU A 177 5.14 11.11 10.41
C GLU A 177 4.97 10.64 8.96
N ILE A 178 4.57 9.38 8.75
CA ILE A 178 4.26 8.83 7.42
C ILE A 178 2.98 9.47 6.86
N ALA A 179 1.95 9.64 7.68
CA ALA A 179 0.69 10.26 7.29
C ALA A 179 0.89 11.72 6.86
N ALA A 180 1.72 12.48 7.58
CA ALA A 180 2.06 13.86 7.24
C ALA A 180 2.75 13.97 5.86
N GLN A 181 3.57 12.98 5.48
CA GLN A 181 4.19 12.92 4.15
C GLN A 181 3.18 12.58 3.05
N ALA A 182 2.16 11.77 3.35
CA ALA A 182 1.12 11.37 2.40
C ALA A 182 0.05 12.47 2.17
N ALA A 183 -0.27 13.24 3.21
CA ALA A 183 -1.37 14.21 3.18
C ALA A 183 -1.33 15.20 1.99
N PRO A 184 -0.18 15.75 1.55
CA PRO A 184 -0.13 16.64 0.39
C PRO A 184 -0.61 16.00 -0.93
N PHE A 185 -0.44 14.69 -1.11
CA PHE A 185 -0.87 13.98 -2.31
C PHE A 185 -2.38 13.74 -2.35
N ILE A 186 -3.01 13.68 -1.17
CA ILE A 186 -4.44 13.43 -1.01
C ILE A 186 -5.22 14.75 -0.85
N GLY A 187 -4.73 15.66 -0.02
CA GLY A 187 -5.38 16.92 0.34
C GLY A 187 -5.03 18.13 -0.53
N GLY A 188 -3.91 18.07 -1.28
CA GLY A 188 -3.41 19.21 -2.04
C GLY A 188 -4.35 19.68 -3.15
N PRO A 189 -4.33 20.98 -3.51
CA PRO A 189 -5.00 21.47 -4.71
C PRO A 189 -4.43 20.74 -5.94
N ARG A 190 -5.31 20.37 -6.88
CA ARG A 190 -4.87 19.73 -8.14
C ARG A 190 -3.75 20.57 -8.75
N ARG A 191 -2.58 19.98 -8.97
CA ARG A 191 -1.61 20.58 -9.88
C ARG A 191 -2.29 20.65 -11.24
N ALA A 192 -2.49 21.86 -11.76
CA ALA A 192 -2.94 22.04 -13.13
C ALA A 192 -1.94 21.30 -14.03
N ALA A 193 -2.45 20.33 -14.78
CA ALA A 193 -1.70 19.62 -15.81
C ALA A 193 -1.42 20.55 -16.99
#